data_AF-A0A932SWM2-F1
#
_entry.id   AF-A0A932SWM2-F1
#
_cell.length_a   1.000
_cell.length_b   1.000
_cell.length_c   1.000
_cell.angle_alpha   90.00
_cell.angle_beta   90.00
_cell.angle_gamma   90.00
#
_symmetry.space_group_name_H-M   'P 1'
#
loop_
_entity.id
_entity.type
_entity.pdbx_description
1 polymer ?
#
loop_
_entity_poly.entity_id
_entity_poly.type
_entity_poly.pdbx_seq_one_letter_code
_entity_poly.pdbx_strand_id
1 'polypeptide(L)'
;MTSLCKRNWIGRAVVALALLSVYGLCAVELQAADKPAGKPVGKSADMSADQSSGKGAAKKSKAKDKAKAVEIIEEPDDTEEFFDLDEELTSLVVPPEALGKVDKASRLRFTQSLRRLLQEGISADGAAAAKRYYESSHQACAADPRAAYAYGLAYLEQKNSKDALDQFRESVKHSRKMFLPGLQAVVWTQIRRAEYAPALSGMVELARQIEESKDPWPNDRDRRNSAEWLGRVMAFLAGSAEAPEIKDNAGEMAASIAGKLTGERKQAFELGRKAIRNRNKELKALAARPVSEVVSEMKAQRQEARSAVEAAEADIKRINDEIRDAKKPFEQQIAEANVEIRANGQKASRAAHEIPEAQARVDDLSIPRQIQNGFRTYGGIPYAPRTRPETNQERKSREAQLATANQQVQQLRTTVENARQSMAEARKQRDKAHSDMRNAIASKQTDLREARRKSQECASRLKDVERAALSPDQIKSRVTSLEAYVPLDPFIERDRLLETLKSPAS
;
A
#
# COMPACT_ATOMS: atom_id res chain seq x y z
N MET A 1 -63.60 7.54 22.20
CA MET A 1 -62.41 6.90 21.61
C MET A 1 -62.06 7.45 20.19
N THR A 2 -62.30 8.74 19.90
CA THR A 2 -62.10 9.31 18.54
C THR A 2 -61.59 10.77 18.55
N SER A 3 -60.76 11.16 19.53
CA SER A 3 -60.26 12.55 19.63
C SER A 3 -58.71 12.68 19.67
N LEU A 4 -57.96 11.58 19.79
CA LEU A 4 -56.51 11.61 19.96
C LEU A 4 -55.68 11.45 18.67
N CYS A 5 -56.30 11.15 17.52
CA CYS A 5 -55.55 10.94 16.26
C CYS A 5 -55.32 12.19 15.38
N LYS A 6 -55.96 13.34 15.65
CA LYS A 6 -55.86 14.51 14.75
C LYS A 6 -54.72 15.48 15.04
N ARG A 7 -54.02 15.39 16.19
CA ARG A 7 -52.95 16.34 16.55
C ARG A 7 -51.56 15.98 16.00
N ASN A 8 -51.34 14.74 15.55
CA ASN A 8 -50.01 14.31 15.09
C ASN A 8 -49.74 14.52 13.59
N TRP A 9 -50.74 14.94 12.82
CA TRP A 9 -50.60 15.12 11.37
C TRP A 9 -50.20 16.55 10.97
N ILE A 10 -50.59 17.56 11.75
CA ILE A 10 -50.32 18.98 11.45
C ILE A 10 -48.83 19.33 11.69
N GLY A 11 -48.17 18.69 12.67
CA GLY A 11 -46.75 18.93 12.94
C GLY A 11 -45.80 18.44 11.85
N ARG A 12 -46.17 17.40 11.09
CA ARG A 12 -45.33 16.85 10.01
C ARG A 12 -45.44 17.63 8.69
N ALA A 13 -46.58 18.27 8.43
CA ALA A 13 -46.78 19.08 7.23
C ALA A 13 -46.00 20.41 7.28
N VAL A 14 -45.82 21.00 8.46
CA VAL A 14 -45.10 22.28 8.63
C VAL A 14 -43.58 22.11 8.45
N VAL A 15 -43.02 20.96 8.83
CA VAL A 15 -41.59 20.66 8.63
C VAL A 15 -41.27 20.35 7.16
N ALA A 16 -42.20 19.73 6.42
CA ALA A 16 -42.02 19.44 5.00
C ALA A 16 -42.06 20.72 4.12
N LEU A 17 -42.84 21.73 4.50
CA LEU A 17 -42.89 23.02 3.78
C LEU A 17 -41.68 23.92 4.06
N ALA A 18 -41.04 23.80 5.23
CA ALA A 18 -39.82 24.55 5.56
C ALA A 18 -38.58 24.01 4.79
N LEU A 19 -38.53 22.72 4.49
CA LEU A 19 -37.41 22.10 3.75
C LEU A 19 -37.43 22.38 2.25
N LEU A 20 -38.60 22.67 1.67
CA LEU A 20 -38.73 23.06 0.26
C LEU A 20 -38.33 24.52 -0.01
N SER A 21 -38.33 25.38 1.02
CA SER A 21 -37.90 26.78 0.90
C SER A 21 -36.38 26.97 0.83
N VAL A 22 -35.59 26.02 1.32
CA VAL A 22 -34.13 26.14 1.40
C VAL A 22 -33.43 25.58 0.15
N TYR A 23 -34.08 24.69 -0.59
CA TYR A 23 -33.52 24.09 -1.81
C TYR A 23 -33.85 24.86 -3.11
N GLY A 24 -34.65 25.92 -3.06
CA GLY A 24 -35.11 26.67 -4.24
C GLY A 24 -34.20 27.80 -4.73
N LEU A 25 -33.05 28.06 -4.11
CA LEU A 25 -32.26 29.28 -4.35
C LEU A 25 -30.80 29.09 -4.81
N CYS A 26 -30.38 27.88 -5.16
CA CYS A 26 -29.00 27.60 -5.63
C CYS A 26 -28.93 27.06 -7.08
N ALA A 27 -29.74 27.58 -7.99
CA ALA A 27 -29.67 27.22 -9.41
C ALA A 27 -29.48 28.46 -10.29
N VAL A 28 -28.27 29.04 -10.31
CA VAL A 28 -27.81 29.96 -11.36
C VAL A 28 -26.31 29.77 -11.60
N GLU A 29 -25.98 29.52 -12.87
CA GLU A 29 -24.70 29.72 -13.57
C GLU A 29 -23.43 28.96 -13.14
N LEU A 30 -23.09 27.94 -13.94
CA LEU A 30 -21.72 27.84 -14.46
C LEU A 30 -21.72 27.18 -15.84
N GLN A 31 -21.25 27.99 -16.80
CA GLN A 31 -21.18 27.73 -18.23
C GLN A 31 -20.17 26.65 -18.60
N ALA A 32 -20.45 26.09 -19.79
CA ALA A 32 -19.65 25.19 -20.59
C ALA A 32 -18.17 25.61 -20.74
N ALA A 33 -17.28 24.62 -20.68
CA ALA A 33 -15.98 24.68 -21.31
C ALA A 33 -15.65 23.32 -21.94
N ASP A 34 -15.53 23.36 -23.27
CA ASP A 34 -15.10 22.30 -24.16
C ASP A 34 -13.82 21.58 -23.70
N LYS A 35 -13.80 20.25 -23.85
CA LYS A 35 -12.55 19.49 -24.00
C LYS A 35 -12.66 18.54 -25.19
N PRO A 36 -11.74 18.61 -26.17
CA PRO A 36 -11.78 17.79 -27.37
C PRO A 36 -11.24 16.38 -27.14
N ALA A 37 -11.78 15.47 -27.95
CA ALA A 37 -11.45 14.06 -28.05
C ALA A 37 -9.97 13.81 -28.39
N GLY A 38 -9.28 13.05 -27.52
CA GLY A 38 -7.97 12.47 -27.79
C GLY A 38 -8.08 10.96 -27.99
N LYS A 39 -7.85 10.50 -29.23
CA LYS A 39 -7.65 9.08 -29.58
C LYS A 39 -6.35 8.54 -28.96
N PRO A 40 -6.28 7.27 -28.54
CA PRO A 40 -5.02 6.55 -28.46
C PRO A 40 -4.82 5.65 -29.70
N VAL A 41 -3.72 5.91 -30.40
CA VAL A 41 -3.12 5.06 -31.45
C VAL A 41 -2.29 3.97 -30.78
N GLY A 42 -2.22 2.81 -31.41
CA GLY A 42 -1.74 1.56 -30.85
C GLY A 42 -0.22 1.29 -30.87
N LYS A 43 0.08 0.11 -30.33
CA LYS A 43 1.16 -0.85 -30.64
C LYS A 43 2.62 -0.48 -30.34
N SER A 44 3.18 -1.24 -29.40
CA SER A 44 4.47 -1.99 -29.45
C SER A 44 4.49 -2.85 -28.16
N ALA A 45 4.61 -4.18 -28.14
CA ALA A 45 5.61 -5.10 -28.71
C ALA A 45 7.03 -4.84 -28.18
N ASP A 46 7.42 -5.66 -27.19
CA ASP A 46 8.76 -6.25 -26.93
C ASP A 46 8.96 -6.45 -25.42
N MET A 47 9.00 -7.70 -24.94
CA MET A 47 10.15 -8.62 -24.86
C MET A 47 11.09 -8.34 -23.68
N SER A 48 11.41 -9.44 -22.99
CA SER A 48 12.42 -9.62 -21.93
C SER A 48 11.95 -9.23 -20.52
N ALA A 49 12.29 -9.95 -19.44
CA ALA A 49 13.45 -10.79 -19.25
C ALA A 49 13.19 -11.96 -18.28
N ASP A 50 14.02 -12.95 -18.54
CA ASP A 50 14.20 -14.25 -17.92
C ASP A 50 14.60 -14.17 -16.44
N GLN A 51 14.18 -15.20 -15.72
CA GLN A 51 14.52 -15.46 -14.32
C GLN A 51 15.95 -15.99 -14.25
N SER A 52 16.81 -15.39 -13.41
CA SER A 52 17.97 -16.12 -12.90
C SER A 52 18.11 -15.92 -11.40
N SER A 53 18.25 -17.08 -10.77
CA SER A 53 18.22 -17.35 -9.35
C SER A 53 19.62 -17.22 -8.76
N GLY A 54 19.81 -16.25 -7.85
CA GLY A 54 21.03 -16.08 -7.08
C GLY A 54 20.79 -16.38 -5.61
N LYS A 55 21.03 -17.63 -5.18
CA LYS A 55 21.15 -18.03 -3.78
C LYS A 55 22.36 -17.33 -3.15
N GLY A 56 22.14 -16.54 -2.10
CA GLY A 56 23.20 -15.88 -1.31
C GLY A 56 22.98 -16.10 0.19
N ALA A 57 23.96 -16.70 0.83
CA ALA A 57 23.90 -17.31 2.15
C ALA A 57 23.75 -16.33 3.33
N ALA A 58 22.99 -16.78 4.33
CA ALA A 58 22.85 -16.13 5.63
C ALA A 58 24.14 -16.25 6.46
N LYS A 59 24.68 -15.11 6.93
CA LYS A 59 25.67 -15.06 8.02
C LYS A 59 25.04 -14.42 9.25
N LYS A 60 24.84 -15.25 10.27
CA LYS A 60 24.54 -14.86 11.65
C LYS A 60 25.79 -14.19 12.26
N SER A 61 25.67 -12.96 12.73
CA SER A 61 26.61 -12.36 13.68
C SER A 61 25.88 -12.11 15.01
N LYS A 62 26.37 -12.78 16.06
CA LYS A 62 25.98 -12.56 17.46
C LYS A 62 26.80 -11.39 17.98
N ALA A 63 26.15 -10.29 18.36
CA ALA A 63 26.74 -9.28 19.23
C ALA A 63 25.99 -9.32 20.57
N LYS A 64 26.77 -9.31 21.64
CA LYS A 64 26.38 -9.58 23.03
C LYS A 64 26.79 -8.35 23.83
N ASP A 65 25.86 -7.43 24.05
CA ASP A 65 26.08 -6.28 24.92
C ASP A 65 25.28 -6.39 26.21
N LYS A 66 26.00 -6.22 27.31
CA LYS A 66 25.51 -6.24 28.68
C LYS A 66 25.18 -4.81 29.12
N ALA A 67 23.94 -4.68 29.61
CA ALA A 67 23.49 -3.96 30.80
C ALA A 67 23.89 -2.48 31.01
N LYS A 68 22.86 -1.64 31.19
CA LYS A 68 22.80 -0.74 32.35
C LYS A 68 21.36 -0.58 32.82
N ALA A 69 21.12 -0.94 34.07
CA ALA A 69 19.85 -0.79 34.76
C ALA A 69 19.58 0.70 35.01
N VAL A 70 18.39 1.15 34.60
CA VAL A 70 17.81 2.42 35.02
C VAL A 70 16.59 2.05 35.86
N GLU A 71 16.65 2.47 37.11
CA GLU A 71 15.60 2.37 38.12
C GLU A 71 14.48 3.34 37.69
N ILE A 72 13.40 2.79 37.13
CA ILE A 72 12.21 3.54 36.74
C ILE A 72 11.28 3.55 37.94
N ILE A 73 11.01 4.75 38.43
CA ILE A 73 9.96 5.06 39.40
C ILE A 73 8.64 4.77 38.69
N GLU A 74 7.90 3.75 39.15
CA GLU A 74 6.54 3.46 38.70
C GLU A 74 5.60 4.58 39.15
N GLU A 75 5.46 5.60 38.31
CA GLU A 75 4.21 6.37 38.28
C GLU A 75 3.16 5.50 37.58
N PRO A 76 1.89 5.48 38.07
CA PRO A 76 0.83 4.75 37.39
C PRO A 76 0.64 5.38 36.00
N ASP A 77 1.15 4.68 35.00
CA ASP A 77 1.00 5.03 33.60
C ASP A 77 -0.47 4.84 33.23
N ASP A 78 -1.25 5.92 33.31
CA ASP A 78 -2.50 6.11 32.58
C ASP A 78 -2.20 6.26 31.06
N THR A 79 -1.21 5.52 30.53
CA THR A 79 -1.09 5.26 29.10
C THR A 79 -2.43 4.76 28.64
N GLU A 80 -3.09 5.56 27.79
CA GLU A 80 -4.23 5.13 27.02
C GLU A 80 -3.85 3.78 26.38
N GLU A 81 -4.37 2.68 26.93
CA GLU A 81 -4.26 1.35 26.37
C GLU A 81 -4.83 1.46 24.95
N PHE A 82 -3.92 1.70 24.01
CA PHE A 82 -4.22 1.79 22.61
C PHE A 82 -4.76 0.40 22.27
N PHE A 83 -6.07 0.33 22.00
CA PHE A 83 -6.76 -0.92 21.69
C PHE A 83 -5.95 -1.67 20.63
N ASP A 84 -5.21 -2.69 21.04
CA ASP A 84 -4.44 -3.53 20.14
C ASP A 84 -5.47 -4.26 19.26
N LEU A 85 -5.74 -3.71 18.08
CA LEU A 85 -6.74 -4.22 17.13
C LEU A 85 -6.49 -5.69 16.76
N ASP A 86 -5.24 -6.14 16.87
CA ASP A 86 -4.82 -7.52 16.65
C ASP A 86 -5.39 -8.48 17.72
N GLU A 87 -5.74 -7.97 18.90
CA GLU A 87 -6.28 -8.74 20.01
C GLU A 87 -7.77 -9.10 19.85
N GLU A 88 -8.55 -8.32 19.10
CA GLU A 88 -9.99 -8.54 18.90
C GLU A 88 -10.32 -9.57 17.82
N LEU A 89 -9.33 -9.96 17.00
CA LEU A 89 -9.53 -10.81 15.81
C LEU A 89 -9.87 -12.27 16.11
N THR A 90 -9.61 -12.77 17.33
CA THR A 90 -9.75 -14.21 17.65
C THR A 90 -11.20 -14.70 17.62
N SER A 91 -12.15 -13.82 17.95
CA SER A 91 -13.57 -14.16 18.11
C SER A 91 -14.27 -14.54 16.80
N LEU A 92 -13.71 -14.11 15.66
CA LEU A 92 -14.23 -14.38 14.32
C LEU A 92 -13.52 -15.58 13.65
N VAL A 93 -12.47 -16.13 14.26
CA VAL A 93 -11.77 -17.30 13.72
C VAL A 93 -12.50 -18.56 14.17
N VAL A 94 -13.22 -19.20 13.24
CA VAL A 94 -13.90 -20.48 13.49
C VAL A 94 -12.89 -21.61 13.30
N PRO A 95 -12.60 -22.42 14.34
CA PRO A 95 -11.61 -23.48 14.24
C PRO A 95 -12.14 -24.63 13.34
N PRO A 96 -11.27 -25.29 12.58
CA PRO A 96 -11.63 -26.40 11.68
C PRO A 96 -12.51 -27.48 12.33
N GLU A 97 -12.30 -27.77 13.60
CA GLU A 97 -13.01 -28.78 14.39
C GLU A 97 -14.48 -28.39 14.61
N ALA A 98 -14.79 -27.09 14.63
CA ALA A 98 -16.17 -26.60 14.75
C ALA A 98 -16.95 -26.77 13.43
N LEU A 99 -16.27 -26.74 12.29
CA LEU A 99 -16.86 -26.84 10.95
C LEU A 99 -17.13 -28.29 10.50
N GLY A 100 -16.55 -29.27 11.18
CA GLY A 100 -16.61 -30.68 10.78
C GLY A 100 -15.68 -31.00 9.59
N LYS A 101 -15.95 -32.13 8.94
CA LYS A 101 -15.14 -32.62 7.80
C LYS A 101 -15.50 -31.83 6.53
N VAL A 102 -14.84 -30.69 6.34
CA VAL A 102 -14.92 -29.88 5.11
C VAL A 102 -13.63 -30.06 4.32
N ASP A 103 -13.73 -30.44 3.05
CA ASP A 103 -12.57 -30.61 2.18
C ASP A 103 -11.85 -29.28 1.89
N LYS A 104 -10.56 -29.35 1.56
CA LYS A 104 -9.73 -28.16 1.33
C LYS A 104 -10.23 -27.30 0.16
N ALA A 105 -10.82 -27.90 -0.88
CA ALA A 105 -11.31 -27.16 -2.04
C ALA A 105 -12.56 -26.35 -1.69
N SER A 106 -13.48 -26.94 -0.92
CA SER A 106 -14.66 -26.26 -0.40
C SER A 106 -14.29 -25.12 0.56
N ARG A 107 -13.29 -25.31 1.44
CA ARG A 107 -12.77 -24.22 2.28
C ARG A 107 -12.18 -23.06 1.49
N LEU A 108 -11.46 -23.35 0.41
CA LEU A 108 -10.90 -22.32 -0.46
C LEU A 108 -12.02 -21.55 -1.19
N ARG A 109 -13.02 -22.26 -1.73
CA ARG A 109 -14.20 -21.64 -2.36
C ARG A 109 -14.98 -20.78 -1.38
N PHE A 110 -15.22 -21.28 -0.16
CA PHE A 110 -15.83 -20.51 0.92
C PHE A 110 -15.07 -19.21 1.18
N THR A 111 -13.75 -19.30 1.38
CA THR A 111 -12.89 -18.13 1.67
C THR A 111 -12.93 -17.09 0.54
N GLN A 112 -12.87 -17.54 -0.71
CA GLN A 112 -12.94 -16.66 -1.88
C GLN A 112 -14.31 -15.99 -2.02
N SER A 113 -15.40 -16.75 -1.88
CA SER A 113 -16.76 -16.21 -1.96
C SER A 113 -17.07 -15.27 -0.80
N LEU A 114 -16.65 -15.60 0.43
CA LEU A 114 -16.83 -14.73 1.59
C LEU A 114 -16.04 -13.42 1.45
N ARG A 115 -14.80 -13.48 0.95
CA ARG A 115 -14.01 -12.28 0.66
C ARG A 115 -14.72 -11.36 -0.35
N ARG A 116 -15.30 -11.92 -1.41
CA ARG A 116 -16.06 -11.14 -2.40
C ARG A 116 -17.37 -10.59 -1.83
N LEU A 117 -18.07 -11.35 -0.99
CA LEU A 117 -19.24 -10.86 -0.25
C LEU A 117 -18.86 -9.60 0.56
N LEU A 118 -17.76 -9.67 1.30
CA LEU A 118 -17.29 -8.57 2.14
C LEU A 118 -16.83 -7.35 1.33
N GLN A 119 -16.17 -7.56 0.19
CA GLN A 119 -15.63 -6.48 -0.64
C GLN A 119 -16.68 -5.82 -1.56
N GLU A 120 -17.56 -6.61 -2.17
CA GLU A 120 -18.53 -6.15 -3.18
C GLU A 120 -19.94 -6.02 -2.59
N GLY A 121 -20.31 -6.92 -1.66
CA GLY A 121 -21.66 -7.00 -1.09
C GLY A 121 -21.93 -5.97 0.02
N ILE A 122 -20.91 -5.53 0.77
CA ILE A 122 -21.02 -4.45 1.77
C ILE A 122 -20.81 -3.09 1.07
N SER A 123 -21.68 -2.83 0.12
CA SER A 123 -21.84 -1.53 -0.54
C SER A 123 -23.34 -1.22 -0.62
N ALA A 124 -23.69 0.06 -0.73
CA ALA A 124 -25.10 0.48 -0.77
C ALA A 124 -25.89 -0.22 -1.89
N ASP A 125 -25.26 -0.45 -3.04
CA ASP A 125 -25.86 -1.11 -4.21
C ASP A 125 -25.48 -2.61 -4.32
N GLY A 126 -24.79 -3.15 -3.31
CA GLY A 126 -24.19 -4.48 -3.32
C GLY A 126 -25.15 -5.64 -3.10
N ALA A 127 -26.46 -5.41 -2.96
CA ALA A 127 -27.44 -6.42 -2.55
C ALA A 127 -27.43 -7.69 -3.43
N ALA A 128 -27.39 -7.53 -4.75
CA ALA A 128 -27.35 -8.66 -5.68
C ALA A 128 -26.04 -9.46 -5.57
N ALA A 129 -24.90 -8.77 -5.41
CA ALA A 129 -23.60 -9.38 -5.22
C ALA A 129 -23.54 -10.12 -3.87
N ALA A 130 -24.01 -9.47 -2.80
CA ALA A 130 -24.07 -10.03 -1.45
C ALA A 130 -24.85 -11.35 -1.43
N LYS A 131 -26.04 -11.39 -2.04
CA LYS A 131 -26.85 -12.61 -2.13
C LYS A 131 -26.14 -13.73 -2.90
N ARG A 132 -25.60 -13.42 -4.07
CA ARG A 132 -24.88 -14.40 -4.91
C ARG A 132 -23.68 -15.01 -4.19
N TYR A 133 -22.86 -14.16 -3.55
CA TYR A 133 -21.68 -14.63 -2.83
C TYR A 133 -22.04 -15.33 -1.52
N TYR A 134 -23.13 -14.94 -0.86
CA TYR A 134 -23.68 -15.64 0.29
C TYR A 134 -24.07 -17.07 -0.09
N GLU A 135 -24.93 -17.23 -1.11
CA GLU A 135 -25.36 -18.55 -1.61
C GLU A 135 -24.15 -19.43 -1.99
N SER A 136 -23.16 -18.85 -2.68
CA SER A 136 -21.94 -19.56 -3.04
C SER A 136 -21.11 -19.98 -1.82
N SER A 137 -20.94 -19.10 -0.82
CA SER A 137 -20.21 -19.41 0.40
C SER A 137 -20.93 -20.45 1.25
N HIS A 138 -22.25 -20.33 1.39
CA HIS A 138 -23.09 -21.25 2.15
C HIS A 138 -23.13 -22.65 1.51
N GLN A 139 -23.21 -22.74 0.17
CA GLN A 139 -23.09 -24.01 -0.54
C GLN A 139 -21.72 -24.68 -0.34
N ALA A 140 -20.64 -23.89 -0.26
CA ALA A 140 -19.30 -24.41 -0.04
C ALA A 140 -19.09 -24.90 1.40
N CYS A 141 -19.66 -24.21 2.40
CA CYS A 141 -19.54 -24.61 3.80
C CYS A 141 -20.77 -24.18 4.61
N ALA A 142 -21.84 -24.97 4.55
CA ALA A 142 -23.12 -24.64 5.20
C ALA A 142 -23.05 -24.56 6.74
N ALA A 143 -22.06 -25.24 7.33
CA ALA A 143 -21.82 -25.25 8.77
C ALA A 143 -21.05 -24.03 9.29
N ASP A 144 -20.50 -23.18 8.42
CA ASP A 144 -19.73 -22.01 8.85
C ASP A 144 -20.67 -20.81 9.12
N PRO A 145 -20.77 -20.34 10.37
CA PRO A 145 -21.68 -19.25 10.71
C PRO A 145 -21.27 -17.90 10.12
N ARG A 146 -20.02 -17.75 9.67
CA ARG A 146 -19.50 -16.48 9.15
C ARG A 146 -20.17 -16.04 7.85
N ALA A 147 -20.67 -16.98 7.04
CA ALA A 147 -21.39 -16.65 5.81
C ALA A 147 -22.68 -15.86 6.09
N ALA A 148 -23.54 -16.40 6.98
CA ALA A 148 -24.79 -15.74 7.37
C ALA A 148 -24.51 -14.44 8.14
N TYR A 149 -23.49 -14.44 9.00
CA TYR A 149 -23.06 -13.25 9.71
C TYR A 149 -22.63 -12.12 8.75
N ALA A 150 -21.73 -12.40 7.81
CA ALA A 150 -21.27 -11.42 6.83
C ALA A 150 -22.41 -10.90 5.95
N TYR A 151 -23.38 -11.76 5.60
CA TYR A 151 -24.56 -11.35 4.86
C TYR A 151 -25.48 -10.44 5.69
N GLY A 152 -25.60 -10.70 7.00
CA GLY A 152 -26.26 -9.81 7.94
C GLY A 152 -25.60 -8.43 8.01
N LEU A 153 -24.26 -8.35 7.98
CA LEU A 153 -23.54 -7.07 7.92
C LEU A 153 -23.85 -6.29 6.63
N ALA A 154 -23.93 -6.98 5.48
CA ALA A 154 -24.32 -6.35 4.21
C ALA A 154 -25.74 -5.76 4.29
N TYR A 155 -26.69 -6.46 4.90
CA TYR A 155 -28.04 -5.93 5.13
C TYR A 155 -28.09 -4.74 6.09
N LEU A 156 -27.24 -4.73 7.13
CA LEU A 156 -27.13 -3.55 8.01
C LEU A 156 -26.67 -2.32 7.25
N GLU A 157 -25.69 -2.46 6.35
CA GLU A 157 -25.19 -1.36 5.51
C GLU A 157 -26.26 -0.88 4.52
N GLN A 158 -27.05 -1.80 3.96
CA GLN A 158 -28.20 -1.51 3.10
C GLN A 158 -29.42 -0.98 3.86
N LYS A 159 -29.30 -0.70 5.17
CA LYS A 159 -30.36 -0.22 6.06
C LYS A 159 -31.58 -1.15 6.16
N ASN A 160 -31.39 -2.44 5.88
CA ASN A 160 -32.41 -3.46 6.02
C ASN A 160 -32.22 -4.25 7.33
N SER A 161 -32.49 -3.59 8.45
CA SER A 161 -32.26 -4.14 9.80
C SER A 161 -33.10 -5.37 10.12
N LYS A 162 -34.23 -5.58 9.44
CA LYS A 162 -35.07 -6.76 9.64
C LYS A 162 -34.40 -8.01 9.06
N ASP A 163 -34.01 -7.95 7.79
CA ASP A 163 -33.35 -9.07 7.13
C ASP A 163 -31.95 -9.33 7.74
N ALA A 164 -31.25 -8.26 8.16
CA ALA A 164 -30.02 -8.40 8.93
C ALA A 164 -30.21 -9.22 10.22
N LEU A 165 -31.26 -8.92 11.01
CA LEU A 165 -31.57 -9.65 12.23
C LEU A 165 -31.85 -11.13 11.96
N ASP A 166 -32.57 -11.43 10.88
CA ASP A 166 -32.88 -12.80 10.49
C ASP A 166 -31.61 -13.57 10.08
N GLN A 167 -30.69 -12.93 9.33
CA GLN A 167 -29.39 -13.52 9.00
C GLN A 167 -28.48 -13.72 10.22
N PHE A 168 -28.48 -12.79 11.19
CA PHE A 168 -27.71 -12.99 12.42
C PHE A 168 -28.28 -14.14 13.25
N ARG A 169 -29.60 -14.28 13.35
CA ARG A 169 -30.23 -15.45 13.98
C ARG A 169 -29.87 -16.74 13.25
N GLU A 170 -29.79 -16.69 11.93
CA GLU A 170 -29.37 -17.83 11.12
C GLU A 170 -27.94 -18.25 11.42
N SER A 171 -27.02 -17.28 11.56
CA SER A 171 -25.63 -17.53 11.93
C SER A 171 -25.49 -18.22 13.29
N VAL A 172 -26.37 -17.88 14.24
CA VAL A 172 -26.41 -18.50 15.58
C VAL A 172 -26.98 -19.93 15.50
N LYS A 173 -28.04 -20.16 14.70
CA LYS A 173 -28.70 -21.46 14.59
C LYS A 173 -27.88 -22.51 13.84
N HIS A 174 -27.16 -22.11 12.80
CA HIS A 174 -26.45 -23.04 11.91
C HIS A 174 -25.11 -23.52 12.48
N SER A 175 -24.58 -22.80 13.46
CA SER A 175 -23.35 -23.21 14.13
C SER A 175 -23.61 -24.34 15.10
N ARG A 176 -22.82 -25.42 15.00
CA ARG A 176 -22.83 -26.51 16.01
C ARG A 176 -22.33 -26.06 17.37
N LYS A 177 -21.47 -25.04 17.38
CA LYS A 177 -20.91 -24.43 18.58
C LYS A 177 -21.44 -23.01 18.73
N MET A 178 -21.38 -22.46 19.94
CA MET A 178 -21.80 -21.08 20.16
C MET A 178 -20.97 -20.10 19.31
N PHE A 179 -21.62 -19.28 18.48
CA PHE A 179 -20.98 -18.21 17.73
C PHE A 179 -21.29 -16.85 18.35
N LEU A 180 -20.41 -16.39 19.25
CA LEU A 180 -20.60 -15.16 20.03
C LEU A 180 -20.82 -13.90 19.18
N PRO A 181 -20.06 -13.65 18.09
CA PRO A 181 -20.30 -12.47 17.24
C PRO A 181 -21.72 -12.41 16.66
N GLY A 182 -22.29 -13.56 16.29
CA GLY A 182 -23.67 -13.65 15.82
C GLY A 182 -24.69 -13.25 16.90
N LEU A 183 -24.51 -13.73 18.14
CA LEU A 183 -25.36 -13.36 19.28
C LEU A 183 -25.27 -11.87 19.62
N GLN A 184 -24.06 -11.31 19.61
CA GLN A 184 -23.83 -9.88 19.80
C GLN A 184 -24.55 -9.06 18.73
N ALA A 185 -24.45 -9.46 17.46
CA ALA A 185 -25.13 -8.80 16.36
C ALA A 185 -26.66 -8.89 16.43
N VAL A 186 -27.22 -10.01 16.92
CA VAL A 186 -28.67 -10.13 17.19
C VAL A 186 -29.11 -9.08 18.21
N VAL A 187 -28.46 -9.04 19.38
CA VAL A 187 -28.78 -8.07 20.44
C VAL A 187 -28.62 -6.65 19.92
N TRP A 188 -27.51 -6.35 19.25
CA TRP A 188 -27.22 -5.02 18.73
C TRP A 188 -28.28 -4.55 17.71
N THR A 189 -28.66 -5.44 16.79
CA THR A 189 -29.65 -5.11 15.77
C THR A 189 -31.03 -4.85 16.39
N GLN A 190 -31.39 -5.56 17.46
CA GLN A 190 -32.61 -5.28 18.22
C GLN A 190 -32.56 -3.89 18.90
N ILE A 191 -31.42 -3.53 19.51
CA ILE A 191 -31.21 -2.19 20.08
C ILE A 191 -31.37 -1.11 19.01
N ARG A 192 -30.74 -1.26 17.83
CA ARG A 192 -30.86 -0.30 16.71
C ARG A 192 -32.30 -0.18 16.19
N ARG A 193 -33.11 -1.23 16.32
CA ARG A 193 -34.53 -1.24 15.96
C ARG A 193 -35.45 -0.75 17.08
N ALA A 194 -34.89 -0.26 18.19
CA ALA A 194 -35.61 0.12 19.42
C ALA A 194 -36.44 -1.03 20.03
N GLU A 195 -36.08 -2.28 19.76
CA GLU A 195 -36.68 -3.48 20.36
C GLU A 195 -35.94 -3.83 21.66
N TYR A 196 -36.06 -2.97 22.67
CA TYR A 196 -35.21 -3.04 23.88
C TYR A 196 -35.53 -4.23 24.79
N ALA A 197 -36.80 -4.58 24.97
CA ALA A 197 -37.20 -5.71 25.81
C ALA A 197 -36.56 -7.05 25.34
N PRO A 198 -36.66 -7.46 24.06
CA PRO A 198 -35.98 -8.67 23.61
C PRO A 198 -34.45 -8.53 23.61
N ALA A 199 -33.91 -7.32 23.38
CA ALA A 199 -32.47 -7.08 23.45
C ALA A 199 -31.91 -7.31 24.86
N LEU A 200 -32.55 -6.74 25.89
CA LEU A 200 -32.13 -6.88 27.29
C LEU A 200 -32.21 -8.33 27.75
N SER A 201 -33.27 -9.05 27.38
CA SER A 201 -33.37 -10.50 27.62
C SER A 201 -32.25 -11.27 26.92
N GLY A 202 -31.97 -10.92 25.65
CA GLY A 202 -30.86 -11.48 24.88
C GLY A 202 -29.49 -11.22 25.51
N MET A 203 -29.28 -10.08 26.16
CA MET A 203 -28.03 -9.77 26.87
C MET A 203 -27.82 -10.64 28.11
N VAL A 204 -28.87 -10.86 28.91
CA VAL A 204 -28.81 -11.76 30.07
C VAL A 204 -28.54 -13.19 29.62
N GLU A 205 -29.19 -13.63 28.55
CA GLU A 205 -28.97 -14.94 27.95
C GLU A 205 -27.54 -15.07 27.40
N LEU A 206 -27.02 -14.05 26.70
CA LEU A 206 -25.64 -14.03 26.22
C LEU A 206 -24.64 -14.15 27.39
N ALA A 207 -24.86 -13.43 28.49
CA ALA A 207 -24.02 -13.52 29.68
C ALA A 207 -24.03 -14.94 30.29
N ARG A 208 -25.20 -15.58 30.34
CA ARG A 208 -25.36 -16.97 30.77
C ARG A 208 -24.59 -17.94 29.85
N GLN A 209 -24.74 -17.78 28.54
CA GLN A 209 -24.09 -18.65 27.55
C GLN A 209 -22.56 -18.49 27.54
N ILE A 210 -22.05 -17.26 27.71
CA ILE A 210 -20.62 -17.00 27.92
C ILE A 210 -20.11 -17.83 29.10
N GLU A 211 -20.83 -17.82 30.22
CA GLU A 211 -20.39 -18.51 31.44
C GLU A 211 -20.49 -20.03 31.34
N GLU A 212 -21.59 -20.54 30.80
CA GLU A 212 -21.88 -21.97 30.73
C GLU A 212 -21.10 -22.70 29.63
N SER A 213 -20.58 -21.98 28.63
CA SER A 213 -19.84 -22.59 27.54
C SER A 213 -18.54 -23.23 28.05
N LYS A 214 -18.46 -24.55 27.93
CA LYS A 214 -17.28 -25.37 28.26
C LYS A 214 -16.51 -25.81 27.03
N ASP A 215 -16.99 -25.45 25.85
CA ASP A 215 -16.34 -25.79 24.59
C ASP A 215 -14.97 -25.11 24.48
N PRO A 216 -14.00 -25.74 23.79
CA PRO A 216 -12.71 -25.11 23.47
C PRO A 216 -12.85 -23.85 22.60
N TRP A 217 -13.97 -23.74 21.90
CA TRP A 217 -14.31 -22.56 21.10
C TRP A 217 -15.80 -22.23 21.31
N PRO A 218 -16.15 -20.98 21.64
CA PRO A 218 -15.27 -19.80 21.77
C PRO A 218 -14.27 -19.95 22.92
N ASN A 219 -13.06 -19.39 22.76
CA ASN A 219 -12.01 -19.52 23.77
C ASN A 219 -12.25 -18.53 24.94
N ASP A 220 -11.45 -18.62 26.01
CA ASP A 220 -11.64 -17.73 27.17
C ASP A 220 -11.44 -16.25 26.85
N ARG A 221 -10.59 -15.93 25.88
CA ARG A 221 -10.41 -14.56 25.39
C ARG A 221 -11.66 -14.04 24.69
N ASP A 222 -12.24 -14.82 23.78
CA ASP A 222 -13.46 -14.47 23.07
C ASP A 222 -14.61 -14.24 24.07
N ARG A 223 -14.71 -15.10 25.09
CA ARG A 223 -15.66 -14.96 26.20
C ARG A 223 -15.44 -13.68 27.01
N ARG A 224 -14.19 -13.35 27.31
CA ARG A 224 -13.81 -12.11 28.01
C ARG A 224 -14.16 -10.88 27.19
N ASN A 225 -13.81 -10.87 25.90
CA ASN A 225 -14.12 -9.78 24.96
C ASN A 225 -15.64 -9.60 24.82
N SER A 226 -16.41 -10.69 24.76
CA SER A 226 -17.88 -10.61 24.72
C SER A 226 -18.50 -10.09 26.02
N ALA A 227 -17.91 -10.42 27.17
CA ALA A 227 -18.32 -9.85 28.45
C ALA A 227 -18.01 -8.34 28.53
N GLU A 228 -16.85 -7.92 28.05
CA GLU A 228 -16.50 -6.50 27.94
C GLU A 228 -17.48 -5.76 27.02
N TRP A 229 -17.77 -6.32 25.85
CA TRP A 229 -18.75 -5.77 24.91
C TRP A 229 -20.12 -5.60 25.55
N LEU A 230 -20.61 -6.59 26.32
CA LEU A 230 -21.85 -6.46 27.09
C LEU A 230 -21.80 -5.28 28.07
N GLY A 231 -20.65 -5.09 28.72
CA GLY A 231 -20.40 -3.96 29.61
C GLY A 231 -20.50 -2.63 28.88
N ARG A 232 -19.88 -2.52 27.70
CA ARG A 232 -19.94 -1.33 26.86
C ARG A 232 -21.38 -0.98 26.46
N VAL A 233 -22.14 -1.98 26.01
CA VAL A 233 -23.57 -1.82 25.65
C VAL A 233 -24.41 -1.38 26.85
N MET A 234 -24.25 -2.01 28.02
CA MET A 234 -25.01 -1.64 29.21
C MET A 234 -24.70 -0.23 29.69
N ALA A 235 -23.44 0.19 29.65
CA ALA A 235 -23.07 1.56 30.01
C ALA A 235 -23.60 2.59 29.01
N PHE A 236 -23.65 2.25 27.71
CA PHE A 236 -24.32 3.08 26.73
C PHE A 236 -25.81 3.23 27.07
N LEU A 237 -26.52 2.13 27.30
CA LEU A 237 -27.95 2.12 27.59
C LEU A 237 -28.30 2.88 28.88
N ALA A 238 -27.45 2.81 29.90
CA ALA A 238 -27.63 3.56 31.15
C ALA A 238 -27.32 5.07 31.03
N GLY A 239 -26.47 5.46 30.07
CA GLY A 239 -25.93 6.80 29.97
C GLY A 239 -26.60 7.68 28.91
N SER A 240 -26.61 7.21 27.67
CA SER A 240 -26.92 8.02 26.48
C SER A 240 -28.06 7.47 25.63
N ALA A 241 -28.69 6.35 26.01
CA ALA A 241 -29.86 5.90 25.27
C ALA A 241 -30.96 6.97 25.27
N GLU A 242 -31.53 7.22 24.10
CA GLU A 242 -32.62 8.19 23.90
C GLU A 242 -33.93 7.76 24.59
N ALA A 243 -34.01 6.52 25.09
CA ALA A 243 -35.19 5.95 25.71
C ALA A 243 -35.10 6.00 27.25
N PRO A 244 -35.80 6.92 27.93
CA PRO A 244 -35.76 7.06 29.39
C PRO A 244 -36.23 5.79 30.12
N GLU A 245 -37.16 5.04 29.54
CA GLU A 245 -37.68 3.77 30.10
C GLU A 245 -36.59 2.70 30.28
N ILE A 246 -35.54 2.73 29.45
CA ILE A 246 -34.42 1.79 29.59
C ILE A 246 -33.49 2.23 30.71
N LYS A 247 -33.31 3.55 30.86
CA LYS A 247 -32.34 4.11 31.80
C LYS A 247 -32.62 3.65 33.23
N ASP A 248 -33.90 3.60 33.60
CA ASP A 248 -34.35 3.16 34.92
C ASP A 248 -34.10 1.66 35.13
N ASN A 249 -34.30 0.85 34.09
CA ASN A 249 -34.11 -0.61 34.13
C ASN A 249 -32.65 -1.07 33.90
N ALA A 250 -31.80 -0.21 33.34
CA ALA A 250 -30.43 -0.56 32.94
C ALA A 250 -29.54 -0.93 34.14
N GLY A 251 -29.80 -0.32 35.31
CA GLY A 251 -29.08 -0.64 36.55
C GLY A 251 -29.35 -2.07 37.02
N GLU A 252 -30.63 -2.45 37.07
CA GLU A 252 -31.06 -3.80 37.45
C GLU A 252 -30.56 -4.86 36.48
N MET A 253 -30.65 -4.59 35.17
CA MET A 253 -30.13 -5.50 34.14
C MET A 253 -28.61 -5.65 34.20
N ALA A 254 -27.88 -4.56 34.46
CA ALA A 254 -26.42 -4.65 34.63
C ALA A 254 -26.06 -5.50 35.86
N ALA A 255 -26.81 -5.39 36.96
CA ALA A 255 -26.62 -6.23 38.14
C ALA A 255 -26.95 -7.71 37.85
N SER A 256 -28.01 -7.98 37.09
CA SER A 256 -28.37 -9.33 36.65
C SER A 256 -27.25 -9.97 35.81
N ILE A 257 -26.73 -9.26 34.80
CA ILE A 257 -25.62 -9.71 33.96
C ILE A 257 -24.35 -9.95 34.79
N ALA A 258 -23.98 -8.99 35.64
CA ALA A 258 -22.80 -9.10 36.51
C ALA A 258 -22.92 -10.25 37.54
N GLY A 259 -24.14 -10.66 37.90
CA GLY A 259 -24.40 -11.82 38.74
C GLY A 259 -24.26 -13.16 38.02
N LYS A 260 -24.30 -13.18 36.67
CA LYS A 260 -24.05 -14.40 35.87
C LYS A 260 -22.58 -14.60 35.53
N LEU A 261 -21.83 -13.53 35.36
CA LEU A 261 -20.41 -13.59 35.00
C LEU A 261 -19.54 -13.80 36.24
N THR A 262 -18.48 -14.60 36.10
CA THR A 262 -17.50 -14.84 37.18
C THR A 262 -16.08 -14.40 36.79
N GLY A 263 -15.19 -14.33 37.79
CA GLY A 263 -13.76 -14.09 37.60
C GLY A 263 -13.39 -12.93 36.66
N GLU A 264 -12.53 -13.22 35.69
CA GLU A 264 -12.04 -12.25 34.70
C GLU A 264 -13.13 -11.72 33.77
N ARG A 265 -14.19 -12.51 33.49
CA ARG A 265 -15.29 -12.08 32.60
C ARG A 265 -16.14 -11.00 33.27
N LYS A 266 -16.36 -11.13 34.58
CA LYS A 266 -17.01 -10.08 35.38
C LYS A 266 -16.17 -8.80 35.42
N GLN A 267 -14.85 -8.94 35.56
CA GLN A 267 -13.93 -7.79 35.51
C GLN A 267 -13.96 -7.10 34.14
N ALA A 268 -13.92 -7.87 33.06
CA ALA A 268 -14.03 -7.36 31.69
C ALA A 268 -15.35 -6.62 31.45
N PHE A 269 -16.48 -7.17 31.93
CA PHE A 269 -17.76 -6.47 31.90
C PHE A 269 -17.74 -5.11 32.61
N GLU A 270 -17.18 -5.03 33.81
CA GLU A 270 -17.06 -3.75 34.53
C GLU A 270 -16.07 -2.78 33.86
N LEU A 271 -14.99 -3.30 33.28
CA LEU A 271 -14.03 -2.52 32.49
C LEU A 271 -14.72 -1.89 31.26
N GLY A 272 -15.48 -2.69 30.50
CA GLY A 272 -16.27 -2.18 29.38
C GLY A 272 -17.28 -1.11 29.80
N ARG A 273 -17.92 -1.26 30.97
CA ARG A 273 -18.80 -0.21 31.52
C ARG A 273 -18.05 1.07 31.86
N LYS A 274 -16.89 0.94 32.53
CA LYS A 274 -16.04 2.07 32.92
C LYS A 274 -15.54 2.84 31.68
N ALA A 275 -15.06 2.12 30.67
CA ALA A 275 -14.57 2.70 29.41
C ALA A 275 -15.63 3.59 28.74
N ILE A 276 -16.86 3.09 28.59
CA ILE A 276 -17.94 3.87 27.97
C ILE A 276 -18.40 5.05 28.82
N ARG A 277 -18.41 4.93 30.15
CA ARG A 277 -18.70 6.06 31.03
C ARG A 277 -17.66 7.16 30.91
N ASN A 278 -16.38 6.80 30.86
CA ASN A 278 -15.28 7.75 30.66
C ASN A 278 -15.40 8.42 29.30
N ARG A 279 -15.61 7.62 28.23
CA ARG A 279 -15.81 8.14 26.89
C ARG A 279 -16.99 9.09 26.78
N ASN A 280 -18.11 8.79 27.44
CA ASN A 280 -19.28 9.66 27.49
C ASN A 280 -18.97 10.98 28.23
N LYS A 281 -18.21 10.93 29.33
CA LYS A 281 -17.75 12.14 30.03
C LYS A 281 -16.87 13.00 29.14
N GLU A 282 -15.91 12.40 28.42
CA GLU A 282 -15.05 13.11 27.46
C GLU A 282 -15.87 13.74 26.33
N LEU A 283 -16.78 12.98 25.71
CA LEU A 283 -17.62 13.48 24.62
C LEU A 283 -18.54 14.61 25.11
N LYS A 284 -19.09 14.51 26.32
CA LYS A 284 -19.87 15.60 26.94
C LYS A 284 -19.02 16.82 27.24
N ALA A 285 -17.80 16.63 27.74
CA ALA A 285 -16.85 17.73 27.95
C ALA A 285 -16.52 18.41 26.61
N LEU A 286 -16.22 17.65 25.55
CA LEU A 286 -15.97 18.17 24.21
C LEU A 286 -17.18 18.89 23.62
N ALA A 287 -18.39 18.35 23.79
CA ALA A 287 -19.62 18.96 23.32
C ALA A 287 -20.01 20.23 24.10
N ALA A 288 -19.55 20.36 25.35
CA ALA A 288 -19.71 21.56 26.15
C ALA A 288 -18.72 22.68 25.79
N ARG A 289 -17.64 22.36 25.05
CA ARG A 289 -16.66 23.37 24.60
C ARG A 289 -17.32 24.36 23.62
N PRO A 290 -16.93 25.65 23.66
CA PRO A 290 -17.38 26.62 22.67
C PRO A 290 -16.99 26.15 21.26
N VAL A 291 -17.95 26.23 20.34
CA VAL A 291 -17.73 25.88 18.92
C VAL A 291 -16.54 26.64 18.33
N SER A 292 -16.35 27.90 18.69
CA SER A 292 -15.25 28.74 18.24
C SER A 292 -13.88 28.18 18.63
N GLU A 293 -13.75 27.64 19.84
CA GLU A 293 -12.50 27.06 20.36
C GLU A 293 -12.15 25.79 19.59
N VAL A 294 -13.09 24.85 19.47
CA VAL A 294 -12.89 23.59 18.72
C VAL A 294 -12.56 23.86 17.24
N VAL A 295 -13.25 24.82 16.62
CA VAL A 295 -12.96 25.20 15.22
C VAL A 295 -11.58 25.84 15.10
N SER A 296 -11.14 26.63 16.08
CA SER A 296 -9.82 27.26 16.07
C SER A 296 -8.69 26.23 16.22
N GLU A 297 -8.85 25.25 17.12
CA GLU A 297 -7.88 24.14 17.28
C GLU A 297 -7.80 23.28 16.03
N MET A 298 -8.94 22.90 15.45
CA MET A 298 -8.99 22.11 14.22
C MET A 298 -8.35 22.87 13.05
N LYS A 299 -8.55 24.20 12.96
CA LYS A 299 -7.86 25.03 11.97
C LYS A 299 -6.36 25.07 12.22
N ALA A 300 -5.92 25.20 13.48
CA ALA A 300 -4.50 25.19 13.84
C ALA A 300 -3.85 23.83 13.49
N GLN A 301 -4.47 22.71 13.85
CA GLN A 301 -3.99 21.36 13.52
C GLN A 301 -3.94 21.12 12.01
N ARG A 302 -4.96 21.56 11.25
CA ARG A 302 -4.94 21.49 9.79
C ARG A 302 -3.81 22.32 9.19
N GLN A 303 -3.59 23.53 9.72
CA GLN A 303 -2.53 24.40 9.25
C GLN A 303 -1.14 23.82 9.54
N GLU A 304 -0.95 23.27 10.74
CA GLU A 304 0.27 22.57 11.14
C GLU A 304 0.54 21.36 10.24
N ALA A 305 -0.46 20.49 10.04
CA ALA A 305 -0.33 19.32 9.18
C ALA A 305 -0.04 19.70 7.71
N ARG A 306 -0.66 20.77 7.19
CA ARG A 306 -0.35 21.30 5.85
C ARG A 306 1.07 21.81 5.76
N SER A 307 1.52 22.59 6.73
CA SER A 307 2.89 23.10 6.78
C SER A 307 3.93 21.97 6.85
N ALA A 308 3.62 20.88 7.55
CA ALA A 308 4.48 19.69 7.60
C ALA A 308 4.56 18.97 6.25
N VAL A 309 3.46 18.88 5.50
CA VAL A 309 3.45 18.32 4.13
C VAL A 309 4.28 19.20 3.19
N GLU A 310 4.08 20.52 3.21
CA GLU A 310 4.83 21.46 2.39
C GLU A 310 6.34 21.41 2.68
N ALA A 311 6.73 21.32 3.96
CA ALA A 311 8.12 21.15 4.36
C ALA A 311 8.73 19.84 3.86
N ALA A 312 7.98 18.72 3.95
CA ALA A 312 8.45 17.43 3.46
C ALA A 312 8.58 17.39 1.92
N GLU A 313 7.70 18.07 1.19
CA GLU A 313 7.79 18.21 -0.27
C GLU A 313 8.98 19.11 -0.68
N ALA A 314 9.23 20.18 0.07
CA ALA A 314 10.40 21.03 -0.14
C ALA A 314 11.72 20.26 0.06
N ASP A 315 11.79 19.37 1.05
CA ASP A 315 12.93 18.48 1.27
C ASP A 315 13.14 17.50 0.10
N ILE A 316 12.07 16.91 -0.43
CA ILE A 316 12.15 16.05 -1.63
C ILE A 316 12.73 16.84 -2.81
N LYS A 317 12.26 18.08 -3.02
CA LYS A 317 12.77 18.92 -4.11
C LYS A 317 14.25 19.23 -3.93
N ARG A 318 14.66 19.64 -2.73
CA ARG A 318 16.06 19.91 -2.37
C ARG A 318 16.96 18.70 -2.65
N ILE A 319 16.58 17.50 -2.21
CA ILE A 319 17.37 16.28 -2.43
C ILE A 319 17.47 15.93 -3.93
N ASN A 320 16.40 16.14 -4.72
CA ASN A 320 16.47 15.92 -6.16
C ASN A 320 17.43 16.89 -6.87
N ASP A 321 17.45 18.15 -6.44
CA ASP A 321 18.39 19.14 -6.97
C ASP A 321 19.83 18.78 -6.57
N GLU A 322 20.07 18.33 -5.33
CA GLU A 322 21.38 17.80 -4.90
C GLU A 322 21.83 16.58 -5.73
N ILE A 323 20.92 15.65 -6.07
CA ILE A 323 21.22 14.51 -6.97
C ILE A 323 21.60 15.00 -8.37
N ARG A 324 20.90 16.02 -8.88
CA ARG A 324 21.19 16.59 -10.20
C ARG A 324 22.56 17.26 -10.20
N ASP A 325 22.88 18.04 -9.17
CA ASP A 325 24.16 18.72 -9.06
C ASP A 325 25.32 17.74 -8.85
N ALA A 326 25.11 16.66 -8.09
CA ALA A 326 26.10 15.60 -7.92
C ALA A 326 26.40 14.84 -9.24
N LYS A 327 25.42 14.73 -10.17
CA LYS A 327 25.59 14.05 -11.46
C LYS A 327 26.43 14.83 -12.48
N LYS A 328 26.23 16.16 -12.53
CA LYS A 328 26.82 17.05 -13.53
C LYS A 328 28.32 16.82 -13.79
N PRO A 329 29.22 16.79 -12.77
CA PRO A 329 30.65 16.64 -13.04
C PRO A 329 31.00 15.27 -13.65
N PHE A 330 30.31 14.20 -13.26
CA PHE A 330 30.55 12.87 -13.82
C PHE A 330 30.02 12.74 -15.25
N GLU A 331 28.86 13.34 -15.54
CA GLU A 331 28.31 13.38 -16.90
C GLU A 331 29.25 14.12 -17.86
N GLN A 332 29.89 15.20 -17.40
CA GLN A 332 30.94 15.91 -18.16
C GLN A 332 32.15 15.01 -18.42
N GLN A 333 32.69 14.35 -17.39
CA GLN A 333 33.84 13.42 -17.54
C GLN A 333 33.52 12.25 -18.49
N ILE A 334 32.31 11.69 -18.41
CA ILE A 334 31.85 10.61 -19.30
C ILE A 334 31.75 11.13 -20.74
N ALA A 335 31.24 12.35 -20.95
CA ALA A 335 31.14 12.95 -22.26
C ALA A 335 32.53 13.19 -22.88
N GLU A 336 33.46 13.76 -22.12
CA GLU A 336 34.86 13.99 -22.52
C GLU A 336 35.56 12.68 -22.90
N ALA A 337 35.49 11.66 -22.04
CA ALA A 337 36.07 10.34 -22.32
C ALA A 337 35.46 9.70 -23.58
N ASN A 338 34.16 9.87 -23.82
CA ASN A 338 33.52 9.38 -25.05
C ASN A 338 34.01 10.11 -26.31
N VAL A 339 34.28 11.43 -26.23
CA VAL A 339 34.88 12.19 -27.34
C VAL A 339 36.27 11.66 -27.64
N GLU A 340 37.10 11.44 -26.61
CA GLU A 340 38.45 10.89 -26.75
C GLU A 340 38.45 9.48 -27.35
N ILE A 341 37.55 8.58 -26.89
CA ILE A 341 37.40 7.23 -27.46
C ILE A 341 37.08 7.29 -28.95
N ARG A 342 36.16 8.18 -29.37
CA ARG A 342 35.80 8.33 -30.79
C ARG A 342 36.96 8.87 -31.62
N ALA A 343 37.63 9.92 -31.14
CA ALA A 343 38.76 10.53 -31.83
C ALA A 343 39.91 9.52 -32.05
N ASN A 344 40.28 8.79 -30.99
CA ASN A 344 41.31 7.76 -31.07
C ASN A 344 40.85 6.54 -31.90
N GLY A 345 39.56 6.18 -31.86
CA GLY A 345 38.99 5.14 -32.71
C GLY A 345 39.10 5.48 -34.20
N GLN A 346 38.78 6.72 -34.57
CA GLN A 346 38.96 7.20 -35.95
C GLN A 346 40.44 7.22 -36.35
N LYS A 347 41.34 7.70 -35.47
CA LYS A 347 42.79 7.72 -35.71
C LYS A 347 43.35 6.32 -35.94
N ALA A 348 42.99 5.37 -35.06
CA ALA A 348 43.38 3.96 -35.19
C ALA A 348 42.82 3.33 -36.47
N SER A 349 41.56 3.61 -36.81
CA SER A 349 40.92 3.07 -38.03
C SER A 349 41.57 3.58 -39.31
N ARG A 350 41.90 4.88 -39.39
CA ARG A 350 42.59 5.47 -40.54
C ARG A 350 43.99 4.87 -40.70
N ALA A 351 44.78 4.87 -39.63
CA ALA A 351 46.12 4.31 -39.65
C ALA A 351 46.10 2.80 -39.99
N ALA A 352 45.13 2.04 -39.47
CA ALA A 352 44.99 0.62 -39.79
C ALA A 352 44.61 0.36 -41.26
N HIS A 353 43.85 1.26 -41.89
CA HIS A 353 43.49 1.15 -43.31
C HIS A 353 44.66 1.46 -44.25
N GLU A 354 45.59 2.32 -43.83
CA GLU A 354 46.80 2.67 -44.59
C GLU A 354 47.91 1.59 -44.48
N ILE A 355 47.88 0.74 -43.45
CA ILE A 355 48.89 -0.32 -43.24
C ILE A 355 48.98 -1.28 -44.43
N PRO A 356 47.89 -1.89 -44.95
CA PRO A 356 47.97 -2.81 -46.08
C PRO A 356 48.58 -2.18 -47.34
N GLU A 357 48.24 -0.92 -47.64
CA GLU A 357 48.80 -0.21 -48.78
C GLU A 357 50.29 0.06 -48.59
N ALA A 358 50.70 0.52 -47.41
CA ALA A 358 52.11 0.72 -47.08
C ALA A 358 52.89 -0.61 -47.10
N GLN A 359 52.27 -1.71 -46.67
CA GLN A 359 52.85 -3.05 -46.71
C GLN A 359 53.02 -3.55 -48.15
N ALA A 360 52.02 -3.36 -49.01
CA ALA A 360 52.12 -3.68 -50.43
C ALA A 360 53.25 -2.92 -51.12
N ARG A 361 53.47 -1.64 -50.77
CA ARG A 361 54.63 -0.87 -51.26
C ARG A 361 55.97 -1.46 -50.80
N VAL A 362 56.06 -1.96 -49.56
CA VAL A 362 57.25 -2.67 -49.07
C VAL A 362 57.47 -3.94 -49.89
N ASP A 363 56.43 -4.73 -50.12
CA ASP A 363 56.49 -5.99 -50.86
C ASP A 363 56.94 -5.73 -52.32
N ASP A 364 56.35 -4.73 -53.00
CA ASP A 364 56.72 -4.32 -54.37
C ASP A 364 58.17 -3.83 -54.48
N LEU A 365 58.65 -3.11 -53.47
CA LEU A 365 60.03 -2.59 -53.43
C LEU A 365 61.04 -3.67 -53.01
N SER A 366 60.61 -4.77 -52.39
CA SER A 366 61.49 -5.85 -51.94
C SER A 366 62.03 -6.69 -53.11
N ILE A 367 61.26 -6.78 -54.20
CA ILE A 367 61.61 -7.55 -55.39
C ILE A 367 62.57 -6.74 -56.29
N PRO A 368 63.77 -7.25 -56.62
CA PRO A 368 64.67 -6.60 -57.57
C PRO A 368 63.98 -6.42 -58.93
N ARG A 369 63.99 -5.19 -59.48
CA ARG A 369 63.35 -4.91 -60.76
C ARG A 369 64.27 -5.29 -61.92
N GLN A 370 63.77 -6.10 -62.83
CA GLN A 370 64.37 -6.23 -64.16
C GLN A 370 63.89 -5.07 -65.02
N ILE A 371 64.78 -4.15 -65.34
CA ILE A 371 64.43 -2.98 -66.15
C ILE A 371 64.38 -3.41 -67.60
N GLN A 372 63.20 -3.32 -68.19
CA GLN A 372 63.01 -3.50 -69.62
C GLN A 372 63.57 -2.24 -70.30
N ASN A 373 64.70 -2.38 -70.99
CA ASN A 373 65.23 -1.25 -71.76
C ASN A 373 64.21 -0.92 -72.87
N GLY A 374 63.75 0.33 -72.87
CA GLY A 374 62.60 0.76 -73.66
C GLY A 374 62.67 0.35 -75.13
N PHE A 375 61.51 -0.01 -75.65
CA PHE A 375 61.25 -0.29 -77.04
C PHE A 375 61.62 0.95 -77.87
N ARG A 376 62.82 0.97 -78.49
CA ARG A 376 63.12 1.97 -79.53
C ARG A 376 62.61 1.40 -80.85
N THR A 377 61.42 1.84 -81.26
CA THR A 377 60.92 1.61 -82.62
C THR A 377 61.67 2.51 -83.59
N TYR A 378 62.76 1.99 -84.16
CA TYR A 378 63.33 2.52 -85.40
C TYR A 378 63.01 1.50 -86.50
N GLY A 379 62.02 1.80 -87.35
CA GLY A 379 61.76 1.02 -88.58
C GLY A 379 60.69 -0.08 -88.53
N GLY A 380 59.74 -0.08 -87.58
CA GLY A 380 58.52 -0.90 -87.68
C GLY A 380 58.66 -2.41 -87.44
N ILE A 381 59.81 -2.90 -86.98
CA ILE A 381 60.03 -4.31 -86.61
C ILE A 381 60.03 -4.45 -85.08
N PRO A 382 59.16 -5.28 -84.48
CA PRO A 382 59.17 -5.49 -83.02
C PRO A 382 60.42 -6.26 -82.58
N TYR A 383 61.29 -5.63 -81.78
CA TYR A 383 62.40 -6.31 -81.12
C TYR A 383 61.96 -6.91 -79.79
N ALA A 384 62.40 -8.13 -79.49
CA ALA A 384 62.18 -8.74 -78.19
C ALA A 384 62.80 -7.86 -77.08
N PRO A 385 62.03 -7.47 -76.05
CA PRO A 385 62.54 -6.63 -74.99
C PRO A 385 63.68 -7.34 -74.25
N ARG A 386 64.86 -6.71 -74.20
CA ARG A 386 65.98 -7.18 -73.36
C ARG A 386 65.78 -6.63 -71.95
N THR A 387 65.63 -7.53 -70.99
CA THR A 387 65.72 -7.19 -69.57
C THR A 387 67.18 -7.06 -69.18
N ARG A 388 67.53 -6.01 -68.43
CA ARG A 388 68.83 -5.88 -67.79
C ARG A 388 68.71 -5.98 -66.27
N PRO A 389 69.71 -6.51 -65.57
CA PRO A 389 69.77 -6.42 -64.11
C PRO A 389 69.85 -4.95 -63.67
N GLU A 390 69.29 -4.67 -62.50
CA GLU A 390 69.32 -3.37 -61.83
C GLU A 390 70.76 -2.87 -61.66
N THR A 391 71.01 -1.59 -61.93
CA THR A 391 72.32 -0.98 -61.67
C THR A 391 72.54 -0.73 -60.19
N ASN A 392 73.79 -0.60 -59.75
CA ASN A 392 74.11 -0.30 -58.34
C ASN A 392 73.44 0.97 -57.81
N GLN A 393 73.20 1.98 -58.66
CA GLN A 393 72.54 3.22 -58.27
C GLN A 393 71.02 3.03 -58.11
N GLU A 394 70.38 2.32 -59.05
CA GLU A 394 68.96 1.95 -58.97
C GLU A 394 68.70 1.10 -57.71
N ARG A 395 69.58 0.11 -57.45
CA ARG A 395 69.51 -0.73 -56.24
C ARG A 395 69.58 0.08 -54.95
N LYS A 396 70.55 1.00 -54.83
CA LYS A 396 70.67 1.89 -53.66
C LYS A 396 69.41 2.76 -53.47
N SER A 397 68.85 3.25 -54.57
CA SER A 397 67.62 4.05 -54.52
C SER A 397 66.41 3.23 -54.06
N ARG A 398 66.28 1.98 -54.52
CA ARG A 398 65.24 1.04 -54.10
C ARG A 398 65.40 0.66 -52.62
N GLU A 399 66.62 0.39 -52.17
CA GLU A 399 66.91 0.09 -50.76
C GLU A 399 66.56 1.29 -49.85
N ALA A 400 66.83 2.52 -50.27
CA ALA A 400 66.42 3.73 -49.54
C ALA A 400 64.89 3.91 -49.50
N GLN A 401 64.19 3.67 -50.62
CA GLN A 401 62.73 3.69 -50.69
C GLN A 401 62.11 2.60 -49.81
N LEU A 402 62.68 1.40 -49.80
CA LEU A 402 62.25 0.29 -48.95
C LEU A 402 62.45 0.60 -47.46
N ALA A 403 63.57 1.22 -47.09
CA ALA A 403 63.79 1.69 -45.72
C ALA A 403 62.71 2.70 -45.28
N THR A 404 62.36 3.65 -46.17
CA THR A 404 61.32 4.66 -45.92
C THR A 404 59.94 4.02 -45.80
N ALA A 405 59.59 3.08 -46.68
CA ALA A 405 58.32 2.36 -46.65
C ALA A 405 58.18 1.51 -45.37
N ASN A 406 59.25 0.81 -44.97
CA ASN A 406 59.29 0.08 -43.71
C ASN A 406 59.12 1.01 -42.49
N GLN A 407 59.77 2.17 -42.51
CA GLN A 407 59.60 3.18 -41.46
C GLN A 407 58.14 3.67 -41.38
N GLN A 408 57.49 3.91 -42.53
CA GLN A 408 56.08 4.31 -42.58
C GLN A 408 55.16 3.23 -41.99
N VAL A 409 55.37 1.95 -42.32
CA VAL A 409 54.62 0.84 -41.73
C VAL A 409 54.79 0.79 -40.21
N GLN A 410 56.01 0.96 -39.71
CA GLN A 410 56.28 1.00 -38.27
C GLN A 410 55.61 2.19 -37.57
N GLN A 411 55.62 3.38 -38.19
CA GLN A 411 54.92 4.57 -37.69
C GLN A 411 53.40 4.38 -37.65
N LEU A 412 52.81 3.76 -38.67
CA LEU A 412 51.39 3.46 -38.68
C LEU A 412 51.02 2.43 -37.60
N ARG A 413 51.82 1.38 -37.43
CA ARG A 413 51.60 0.37 -36.38
C ARG A 413 51.68 0.97 -34.97
N THR A 414 52.70 1.78 -34.69
CA THR A 414 52.84 2.49 -33.40
C THR A 414 51.70 3.48 -33.19
N THR A 415 51.23 4.15 -34.25
CA THR A 415 50.06 5.04 -34.18
C THR A 415 48.78 4.29 -33.79
N VAL A 416 48.55 3.11 -34.38
CA VAL A 416 47.41 2.24 -34.02
C VAL A 416 47.51 1.77 -32.58
N GLU A 417 48.70 1.35 -32.15
CA GLU A 417 48.93 0.88 -30.78
C GLU A 417 48.71 1.99 -29.74
N ASN A 418 49.30 3.17 -29.95
CA ASN A 418 49.13 4.32 -29.07
C ASN A 418 47.65 4.76 -29.00
N ALA A 419 46.95 4.79 -30.15
CA ALA A 419 45.53 5.12 -30.18
C ALA A 419 44.68 4.06 -29.45
N ARG A 420 45.04 2.77 -29.53
CA ARG A 420 44.37 1.70 -28.77
C ARG A 420 44.61 1.80 -27.27
N GLN A 421 45.84 2.12 -26.85
CA GLN A 421 46.17 2.32 -25.44
C GLN A 421 45.40 3.52 -24.86
N SER A 422 45.41 4.67 -25.54
CA SER A 422 44.64 5.86 -25.11
C SER A 422 43.13 5.59 -25.10
N MET A 423 42.57 4.85 -26.07
CA MET A 423 41.16 4.40 -25.99
C MET A 423 40.88 3.54 -24.75
N ALA A 424 41.80 2.63 -24.40
CA ALA A 424 41.63 1.76 -23.24
C ALA A 424 41.66 2.56 -21.93
N GLU A 425 42.53 3.56 -21.84
CA GLU A 425 42.61 4.49 -20.69
C GLU A 425 41.35 5.35 -20.58
N ALA A 426 40.88 5.95 -21.68
CA ALA A 426 39.65 6.73 -21.70
C ALA A 426 38.42 5.87 -21.31
N ARG A 427 38.39 4.58 -21.72
CA ARG A 427 37.35 3.64 -21.26
C ARG A 427 37.42 3.40 -19.75
N LYS A 428 38.62 3.18 -19.20
CA LYS A 428 38.80 3.03 -17.74
C LYS A 428 38.34 4.29 -16.99
N GLN A 429 38.67 5.48 -17.50
CA GLN A 429 38.22 6.75 -16.90
C GLN A 429 36.70 6.89 -16.94
N ARG A 430 36.08 6.59 -18.08
CA ARG A 430 34.61 6.59 -18.24
C ARG A 430 33.94 5.62 -17.26
N ASP A 431 34.45 4.40 -17.17
CA ASP A 431 33.86 3.36 -16.32
C ASP A 431 34.06 3.70 -14.82
N LYS A 432 35.19 4.32 -14.47
CA LYS A 432 35.43 4.88 -13.14
C LYS A 432 34.44 6.02 -12.83
N ALA A 433 34.27 6.98 -13.73
CA ALA A 433 33.30 8.07 -13.57
C ALA A 433 31.86 7.55 -13.42
N HIS A 434 31.48 6.50 -14.15
CA HIS A 434 30.20 5.82 -13.95
C HIS A 434 30.07 5.18 -12.56
N SER A 435 31.10 4.51 -12.07
CA SER A 435 31.13 3.92 -10.74
C SER A 435 31.02 4.99 -9.65
N ASP A 436 31.82 6.05 -9.75
CA ASP A 436 31.85 7.15 -8.78
C ASP A 436 30.52 7.92 -8.78
N MET A 437 29.92 8.15 -9.96
CA MET A 437 28.58 8.71 -10.08
C MET A 437 27.53 7.85 -9.37
N ARG A 438 27.55 6.52 -9.56
CA ARG A 438 26.61 5.61 -8.87
C ARG A 438 26.77 5.68 -7.36
N ASN A 439 28.01 5.69 -6.86
CA ASN A 439 28.30 5.76 -5.43
C ASN A 439 27.84 7.11 -4.83
N ALA A 440 28.08 8.22 -5.53
CA ALA A 440 27.65 9.55 -5.10
C ALA A 440 26.12 9.69 -5.04
N ILE A 441 25.40 9.05 -5.97
CA ILE A 441 23.93 9.10 -6.01
C ILE A 441 23.31 8.13 -4.98
N ALA A 442 23.97 7.02 -4.65
CA ALA A 442 23.40 5.96 -3.82
C ALA A 442 22.94 6.47 -2.44
N SER A 443 23.76 7.27 -1.75
CA SER A 443 23.39 7.87 -0.46
C SER A 443 22.23 8.87 -0.58
N LYS A 444 22.23 9.70 -1.62
CA LYS A 444 21.13 10.64 -1.86
C LYS A 444 19.83 9.95 -2.25
N GLN A 445 19.89 8.77 -2.87
CA GLN A 445 18.71 7.96 -3.16
C GLN A 445 18.08 7.37 -1.91
N THR A 446 18.87 7.00 -0.89
CA THR A 446 18.31 6.58 0.40
C THR A 446 17.62 7.74 1.09
N ASP A 447 18.25 8.92 1.12
CA ASP A 447 17.67 10.15 1.69
C ASP A 447 16.35 10.51 0.98
N LEU A 448 16.32 10.41 -0.35
CA LEU A 448 15.11 10.67 -1.15
C LEU A 448 13.98 9.70 -0.83
N ARG A 449 14.28 8.42 -0.58
CA ARG A 449 13.26 7.43 -0.18
C ARG A 449 12.71 7.74 1.21
N GLU A 450 13.57 8.09 2.16
CA GLU A 450 13.15 8.49 3.50
C GLU A 450 12.29 9.76 3.49
N ALA A 451 12.71 10.78 2.72
CA ALA A 451 11.93 12.02 2.56
C ALA A 451 10.56 11.75 1.92
N ARG A 452 10.48 10.86 0.92
CA ARG A 452 9.20 10.43 0.34
C ARG A 452 8.31 9.69 1.34
N ARG A 453 8.88 8.83 2.17
CA ARG A 453 8.12 8.15 3.24
C ARG A 453 7.56 9.16 4.23
N LYS A 454 8.39 10.11 4.68
CA LYS A 454 7.96 11.21 5.57
C LYS A 454 6.87 12.07 4.95
N SER A 455 6.98 12.43 3.67
CA SER A 455 5.94 13.17 2.95
C SER A 455 4.62 12.38 2.87
N GLN A 456 4.68 11.08 2.62
CA GLN A 456 3.50 10.21 2.63
C GLN A 456 2.87 10.10 4.02
N GLU A 457 3.67 9.96 5.08
CA GLU A 457 3.23 9.95 6.48
C GLU A 457 2.58 11.29 6.88
N CYS A 458 3.16 12.43 6.46
CA CYS A 458 2.56 13.74 6.70
C CYS A 458 1.25 13.92 5.92
N ALA A 459 1.20 13.45 4.67
CA ALA A 459 0.00 13.51 3.84
C ALA A 459 -1.13 12.60 4.36
N SER A 460 -0.81 11.43 4.92
CA SER A 460 -1.80 10.59 5.59
C SER A 460 -2.31 11.27 6.86
N ARG A 461 -1.41 11.82 7.70
CA ARG A 461 -1.81 12.60 8.88
C ARG A 461 -2.71 13.78 8.53
N LEU A 462 -2.41 14.51 7.46
CA LEU A 462 -3.28 15.60 6.99
C LEU A 462 -4.67 15.09 6.63
N LYS A 463 -4.77 13.98 5.89
CA LYS A 463 -6.06 13.35 5.57
C LYS A 463 -6.80 12.89 6.82
N ASP A 464 -6.07 12.34 7.79
CA ASP A 464 -6.66 11.89 9.06
C ASP A 464 -7.17 13.09 9.87
N VAL A 465 -6.43 14.20 9.95
CA VAL A 465 -6.90 15.45 10.57
C VAL A 465 -8.09 16.03 9.81
N GLU A 466 -8.09 16.01 8.48
CA GLU A 466 -9.21 16.49 7.67
C GLU A 466 -10.48 15.64 7.86
N ARG A 467 -10.33 14.32 8.04
CA ARG A 467 -11.42 13.36 8.36
C ARG A 467 -11.87 13.44 9.82
N ALA A 468 -10.93 13.59 10.75
CA ALA A 468 -11.17 13.61 12.19
C ALA A 468 -11.70 14.96 12.68
N ALA A 469 -11.59 16.01 11.85
CA ALA A 469 -12.23 17.30 12.09
C ALA A 469 -13.75 17.16 12.02
N LEU A 470 -14.31 16.68 13.12
CA LEU A 470 -15.74 16.61 13.35
C LEU A 470 -16.27 18.02 13.48
N SER A 471 -17.33 18.32 12.75
CA SER A 471 -18.10 19.52 13.05
C SER A 471 -18.64 19.42 14.49
N PRO A 472 -18.86 20.55 15.19
CA PRO A 472 -19.49 20.52 16.51
C PRO A 472 -20.83 19.77 16.51
N ASP A 473 -21.58 19.84 15.41
CA ASP A 473 -22.82 19.08 15.24
C ASP A 473 -22.57 17.57 15.13
N GLN A 474 -21.48 17.15 14.48
CA GLN A 474 -21.04 15.75 14.48
C GLN A 474 -20.57 15.30 15.87
N ILE A 475 -19.91 16.16 16.66
CA ILE A 475 -19.55 15.84 18.05
C ILE A 475 -20.82 15.66 18.89
N LYS A 476 -21.77 16.59 18.80
CA LYS A 476 -23.08 16.46 19.47
C LYS A 476 -23.84 15.21 19.03
N SER A 477 -23.85 14.91 17.73
CA SER A 477 -24.43 13.68 17.21
C SER A 477 -23.72 12.43 17.72
N ARG A 478 -22.39 12.45 17.87
CA ARG A 478 -21.61 11.34 18.44
C ARG A 478 -21.82 11.16 19.94
N VAL A 479 -22.09 12.24 20.69
CA VAL A 479 -22.47 12.11 22.11
C VAL A 479 -23.70 11.23 22.25
N THR A 480 -24.66 11.36 21.33
CA THR A 480 -25.94 10.63 21.38
C THR A 480 -25.96 9.36 20.54
N SER A 481 -25.07 9.20 19.57
CA SER A 481 -25.11 8.05 18.66
C SER A 481 -24.63 6.77 19.33
N LEU A 482 -25.45 5.72 19.21
CA LEU A 482 -25.12 4.33 19.54
C LEU A 482 -23.76 3.88 18.98
N GLU A 483 -23.47 4.28 17.75
CA GLU A 483 -22.28 3.91 16.97
C GLU A 483 -20.97 4.44 17.59
N ALA A 484 -21.02 5.51 18.39
CA ALA A 484 -19.84 6.08 19.03
C ALA A 484 -19.33 5.26 20.23
N TYR A 485 -20.11 4.30 20.74
CA TYR A 485 -19.83 3.61 22.01
C TYR A 485 -19.75 2.09 21.87
N VAL A 486 -20.38 1.50 20.86
CA VAL A 486 -20.34 0.05 20.66
C VAL A 486 -20.03 -0.21 19.19
N PRO A 487 -18.81 -0.67 18.87
CA PRO A 487 -18.46 -0.99 17.50
C PRO A 487 -19.14 -2.30 17.11
N LEU A 488 -20.25 -2.18 16.40
CA LEU A 488 -20.66 -3.18 15.40
C LEU A 488 -20.86 -2.43 14.09
N ASP A 489 -19.83 -1.66 13.72
CA ASP A 489 -19.74 -1.00 12.44
C ASP A 489 -19.53 -2.09 11.38
N PRO A 490 -20.42 -2.20 10.36
CA PRO A 490 -20.29 -3.19 9.30
C PRO A 490 -18.92 -3.20 8.62
N PHE A 491 -18.25 -2.05 8.50
CA PHE A 491 -16.93 -1.95 7.87
C PHE A 491 -15.79 -2.42 8.77
N ILE A 492 -15.85 -2.11 10.07
CA ILE A 492 -14.86 -2.63 11.04
C ILE A 492 -15.00 -4.15 11.11
N GLU A 493 -16.22 -4.66 11.23
CA GLU A 493 -16.48 -6.11 11.25
C GLU A 493 -16.10 -6.78 9.92
N ARG A 494 -16.33 -6.11 8.78
CA ARG A 494 -15.83 -6.55 7.47
C ARG A 494 -14.32 -6.72 7.49
N ASP A 495 -13.58 -5.73 7.97
CA ASP A 495 -12.13 -5.74 7.95
C ASP A 495 -11.57 -6.80 8.92
N ARG A 496 -12.18 -6.95 10.10
CA ARG A 496 -11.86 -8.04 11.04
C ARG A 496 -12.09 -9.41 10.40
N LEU A 497 -13.23 -9.62 9.75
CA LEU A 497 -13.51 -10.85 9.01
C LEU A 497 -12.50 -11.09 7.89
N LEU A 498 -12.18 -10.06 7.09
CA LEU A 498 -11.20 -10.16 6.00
C LEU A 498 -9.82 -10.58 6.52
N GLU A 499 -9.41 -10.09 7.69
CA GLU A 499 -8.16 -10.48 8.33
C GLU A 499 -8.16 -11.97 8.71
N THR A 500 -9.27 -12.49 9.25
CA THR A 500 -9.41 -13.94 9.53
C THR A 500 -9.29 -14.81 8.28
N LEU A 501 -9.46 -14.25 7.08
CA LEU A 501 -9.35 -14.93 5.79
C LEU A 501 -7.95 -14.82 5.16
N LYS A 502 -7.02 -14.05 5.74
CA LYS A 502 -5.65 -13.91 5.21
C LYS A 502 -4.73 -15.04 5.65
N SER A 503 -4.96 -15.59 6.86
CA SER A 503 -4.15 -16.69 7.37
C SER A 503 -4.29 -17.92 6.49
N PRO A 504 -3.20 -18.42 5.88
CA PRO A 504 -3.24 -19.70 5.19
C PRO A 504 -3.66 -20.75 6.21
N ALA A 505 -4.64 -21.59 5.87
CA ALA A 505 -5.05 -22.71 6.70
C ALA A 505 -3.83 -23.62 6.90
N SER A 506 -3.09 -23.39 7.99
CA SER A 506 -1.91 -24.13 8.41
C SER A 506 -2.27 -25.57 8.74
#